data_AF-A0A2S6G5T0-F1
#
_entry.id   AF-A0A2S6G5T0-F1
#
_cell.length_a   1.000
_cell.length_b   1.000
_cell.length_c   1.000
_cell.angle_alpha   90.00
_cell.angle_beta   90.00
_cell.angle_gamma   90.00
#
_symmetry.space_group_name_H-M   'P 1'
#
loop_
_entity.id
_entity.type
_entity.pdbx_description
1 polymer ?
#
loop_
_entity_poly.entity_id
_entity_poly.type
_entity_poly.pdbx_seq_one_letter_code
_entity_poly.pdbx_strand_id
1 'polypeptide(L)'
;MVIATILHPPRFGATVASVDDSKARKIKGVIDVKTVPAGVAIYANNTYAALKGRKALEVTWNASKAEIRSTRQMEQDYSKAAQKPGLNARNDGDVEKALAKADTVIEAEYFFPFLAHAPMETLDAVMQFKDGNIIGWHCQPAGWPAPYGKRCQCALVALGRAHPQRLRQRNLSR
;
A
#
# COMPACT_ATOMS: atom_id res chain seq x y z
N MET A 1 -24.23 -8.47 2.38
CA MET A 1 -22.79 -8.18 2.20
C MET A 1 -22.64 -6.67 2.05
N VAL A 2 -21.64 -6.06 2.68
CA VAL A 2 -21.35 -4.62 2.55
C VAL A 2 -20.13 -4.49 1.64
N ILE A 3 -20.19 -3.57 0.69
CA ILE A 3 -19.09 -3.24 -0.20
C ILE A 3 -18.36 -2.03 0.37
N ALA A 4 -17.04 -2.11 0.48
CA ALA A 4 -16.19 -1.03 0.91
C ALA A 4 -15.25 -0.60 -0.22
N THR A 5 -15.08 0.71 -0.40
CA THR A 5 -14.04 1.27 -1.27
C THR A 5 -13.35 2.43 -0.55
N ILE A 6 -12.11 2.73 -0.90
CA ILE A 6 -11.32 3.77 -0.25
C ILE A 6 -10.98 4.85 -1.29
N LEU A 7 -11.19 6.11 -0.92
CA LEU A 7 -10.56 7.25 -1.57
C LEU A 7 -9.18 7.46 -0.96
N HIS A 8 -8.14 7.17 -1.74
CA HIS A 8 -6.75 7.36 -1.34
C HIS A 8 -6.27 8.79 -1.59
N PRO A 9 -5.29 9.26 -0.80
CA PRO A 9 -4.63 10.53 -1.08
C PRO A 9 -3.95 10.53 -2.45
N PRO A 10 -3.83 11.69 -3.11
CA PRO A 10 -3.13 11.81 -4.40
C PRO A 10 -1.60 11.66 -4.29
N ARG A 11 -1.04 11.68 -3.07
CA ARG A 11 0.40 11.56 -2.81
C ARG A 11 0.67 10.55 -1.71
N PHE A 12 1.76 9.80 -1.86
CA PHE A 12 2.23 8.90 -0.81
C PHE A 12 2.56 9.68 0.47
N GLY A 13 2.10 9.19 1.61
CA GLY A 13 2.32 9.83 2.91
C GLY A 13 1.42 11.03 3.23
N ALA A 14 0.57 11.48 2.30
CA ALA A 14 -0.42 12.51 2.61
C ALA A 14 -1.53 11.94 3.51
N THR A 15 -2.06 12.78 4.40
CA THR A 15 -3.12 12.40 5.35
C THR A 15 -4.37 13.22 5.12
N VAL A 16 -5.50 12.78 5.67
CA VAL A 16 -6.77 13.52 5.60
C VAL A 16 -6.68 14.75 6.53
N ALA A 17 -6.90 15.94 5.98
CA ALA A 17 -7.05 17.17 6.77
C ALA A 17 -8.51 17.40 7.16
N SER A 18 -9.42 17.34 6.18
CA SER A 18 -10.87 17.43 6.39
C SER A 18 -11.64 16.65 5.32
N VAL A 19 -12.87 16.26 5.65
CA VAL A 19 -13.77 15.51 4.77
C VAL A 19 -15.14 16.14 4.82
N ASP A 20 -15.72 16.45 3.65
CA ASP A 20 -17.16 16.66 3.48
C ASP A 20 -17.75 15.42 2.79
N ASP A 21 -18.56 14.67 3.54
CA ASP A 21 -19.25 13.47 3.09
C ASP A 21 -20.74 13.70 2.81
N SER A 22 -21.23 14.94 2.89
CA SER A 22 -22.65 15.29 2.78
C SER A 22 -23.26 14.86 1.44
N LYS A 23 -22.54 15.03 0.33
CA LYS A 23 -22.95 14.60 -1.01
C LYS A 23 -22.91 13.08 -1.16
N ALA A 24 -21.89 12.43 -0.57
CA ALA A 24 -21.76 10.98 -0.61
C ALA A 24 -22.90 10.28 0.14
N ARG A 25 -23.28 10.79 1.32
CA ARG A 25 -24.37 10.23 2.14
C ARG A 25 -25.76 10.36 1.49
N LYS A 26 -25.96 11.32 0.58
CA LYS A 26 -27.23 11.47 -0.17
C LYS A 26 -27.42 10.40 -1.24
N ILE A 27 -26.37 9.65 -1.60
CA ILE A 27 -26.47 8.61 -2.62
C ILE A 27 -27.15 7.37 -2.04
N LYS A 28 -28.29 6.99 -2.62
CA LYS A 28 -29.03 5.80 -2.22
C LYS A 28 -28.13 4.56 -2.24
N GLY A 29 -28.04 3.88 -1.10
CA GLY A 29 -27.23 2.68 -0.92
C GLY A 29 -25.89 2.91 -0.24
N VAL A 30 -25.44 4.16 -0.08
CA VAL A 30 -24.33 4.48 0.83
C VAL A 30 -24.83 4.31 2.26
N ILE A 31 -24.07 3.55 3.05
CA ILE A 31 -24.37 3.20 4.44
C ILE A 31 -23.61 4.14 5.37
N ASP A 32 -22.30 4.27 5.16
CA ASP A 32 -21.46 5.10 6.01
C ASP A 32 -20.17 5.54 5.30
N VAL A 33 -19.53 6.56 5.86
CA VAL A 33 -18.24 7.09 5.43
C VAL A 33 -17.38 7.29 6.68
N LYS A 34 -16.15 6.77 6.65
CA LYS A 34 -15.20 6.87 7.77
C LYS A 34 -13.79 7.17 7.29
N THR A 35 -13.13 8.08 7.99
CA THR A 35 -11.68 8.31 7.82
C THR A 35 -10.90 7.14 8.40
N VAL A 36 -9.93 6.65 7.65
CA VAL A 36 -9.00 5.58 8.02
C VAL A 36 -7.57 6.03 7.72
N PRO A 37 -6.52 5.38 8.29
CA PRO A 37 -5.14 5.80 8.02
C PRO A 37 -4.76 5.83 6.53
N ALA A 38 -5.41 4.99 5.71
CA ALA A 38 -5.16 4.90 4.27
C ALA A 38 -5.97 5.92 3.43
N GLY A 39 -6.86 6.72 4.03
CA GLY A 39 -7.74 7.67 3.32
C GLY A 39 -9.16 7.72 3.88
N VAL A 40 -10.16 7.79 3.00
CA VAL A 40 -11.59 7.82 3.40
C VAL A 40 -12.30 6.58 2.86
N ALA A 41 -12.80 5.74 3.76
CA ALA A 41 -13.55 4.52 3.44
C ALA A 41 -15.04 4.83 3.28
N ILE A 42 -15.64 4.28 2.23
CA ILE A 42 -17.05 4.39 1.90
C ILE A 42 -17.64 2.99 1.94
N TYR A 43 -18.69 2.82 2.75
CA TYR A 43 -19.43 1.58 2.89
C TYR A 43 -20.78 1.72 2.19
N ALA A 44 -21.14 0.75 1.36
CA ALA A 44 -22.41 0.75 0.65
C ALA A 44 -22.99 -0.67 0.52
N ASN A 45 -24.27 -0.75 0.19
CA ASN A 45 -24.97 -2.02 -0.02
C ASN A 45 -24.62 -2.69 -1.36
N ASN A 46 -24.01 -1.96 -2.30
CA ASN A 46 -23.57 -2.47 -3.60
C ASN A 46 -22.37 -1.67 -4.15
N THR A 47 -21.69 -2.24 -5.14
CA THR A 47 -20.46 -1.67 -5.73
C THR A 47 -20.71 -0.35 -6.44
N TYR A 48 -21.83 -0.19 -7.12
CA TYR A 48 -22.14 1.03 -7.86
C TYR A 48 -22.35 2.23 -6.92
N ALA A 49 -23.10 2.02 -5.83
CA ALA A 49 -23.28 3.01 -4.78
C ALA A 49 -21.96 3.36 -4.08
N ALA A 50 -21.11 2.37 -3.79
CA ALA A 50 -19.77 2.61 -3.22
C ALA A 50 -18.91 3.50 -4.13
N LEU A 51 -18.85 3.17 -5.43
CA LEU A 51 -18.05 3.92 -6.40
C LEU A 51 -18.60 5.33 -6.64
N LYS A 52 -19.93 5.51 -6.68
CA LYS A 52 -20.55 6.84 -6.76
C LYS A 52 -20.29 7.66 -5.49
N GLY A 53 -20.44 7.05 -4.32
CA GLY A 53 -20.14 7.66 -3.02
C GLY A 53 -18.71 8.17 -2.98
N ARG A 54 -17.74 7.34 -3.38
CA ARG A 54 -16.33 7.71 -3.48
C ARG A 54 -16.09 8.92 -4.40
N LYS A 55 -16.75 8.98 -5.55
CA LYS A 55 -16.63 10.10 -6.51
C LYS A 55 -17.25 11.40 -6.00
N ALA A 56 -18.21 11.33 -5.08
CA ALA A 56 -18.92 12.48 -4.55
C ALA A 56 -18.29 13.05 -3.27
N LEU A 57 -17.24 12.43 -2.75
CA LEU A 57 -16.52 12.94 -1.58
C LEU A 57 -15.67 14.15 -1.93
N GLU A 58 -15.68 15.13 -1.04
CA GLU A 58 -14.77 16.26 -1.08
C GLU A 58 -13.81 16.13 0.10
N VAL A 59 -12.53 15.92 -0.20
CA VAL A 59 -11.49 15.66 0.81
C VAL A 59 -10.34 16.64 0.60
N THR A 60 -10.02 17.36 1.67
CA THR A 60 -8.81 18.17 1.74
C THR A 60 -7.69 17.32 2.31
N TRP A 61 -6.59 17.21 1.58
CA TRP A 61 -5.42 16.42 1.98
C TRP A 61 -4.32 17.30 2.58
N ASN A 62 -3.72 16.84 3.67
CA ASN A 62 -2.50 17.41 4.21
C ASN A 62 -1.28 16.71 3.59
N ALA A 63 -0.52 17.45 2.79
CA ALA A 63 0.67 16.95 2.11
C ALA A 63 2.00 17.33 2.80
N SER A 64 1.97 17.89 4.02
CA SER A 64 3.19 18.37 4.72
C SER A 64 4.26 17.31 4.94
N LYS A 65 3.86 16.03 5.08
CA LYS A 65 4.75 14.87 5.22
C LYS A 65 4.72 13.94 4.01
N ALA A 66 4.09 14.38 2.92
CA ALA A 66 3.96 13.58 1.71
C ALA A 66 5.23 13.63 0.86
N GLU A 67 5.39 12.64 -0.01
CA GLU A 67 6.44 12.66 -1.01
C GLU A 67 6.20 13.81 -2.00
N ILE A 68 7.25 14.62 -2.18
CA ILE A 68 7.24 15.81 -3.06
C ILE A 68 8.31 15.75 -4.14
N ARG A 69 9.24 14.80 -4.06
CA ARG A 69 10.35 14.69 -5.00
C ARG A 69 9.85 14.32 -6.40
N SER A 70 10.52 14.88 -7.40
CA SER A 70 10.37 14.46 -8.79
C SER A 70 11.22 13.23 -9.09
N THR A 71 10.93 12.54 -10.20
CA THR A 71 11.76 11.44 -10.71
C THR A 71 13.23 11.84 -10.81
N ARG A 72 13.51 13.04 -11.36
CA ARG A 72 14.87 13.55 -11.51
C ARG A 72 15.58 13.77 -10.18
N GLN A 73 14.87 14.25 -9.15
CA GLN A 73 15.45 14.41 -7.82
C GLN A 73 15.76 13.05 -7.20
N MET A 74 14.88 12.07 -7.36
CA MET A 74 15.12 10.70 -6.87
C MET A 74 16.32 10.06 -7.57
N GLU A 75 16.44 10.20 -8.89
CA GLU A 75 17.61 9.71 -9.65
C GLU A 75 18.92 10.32 -9.15
N GLN A 76 18.94 11.65 -8.93
CA GLN A 76 20.11 12.34 -8.39
C GLN A 76 20.46 11.89 -6.97
N ASP A 77 19.45 11.70 -6.12
CA ASP A 77 19.64 11.19 -4.75
C ASP A 77 20.23 9.77 -4.77
N TYR A 78 19.74 8.90 -5.66
CA TYR A 78 20.25 7.54 -5.82
C TYR A 78 21.67 7.49 -6.37
N SER A 79 21.99 8.31 -7.38
CA SER A 79 23.35 8.39 -7.94
C SER A 79 24.37 8.83 -6.87
N LYS A 80 24.03 9.85 -6.07
CA LYS A 80 24.85 10.27 -4.92
C LYS A 80 24.98 9.21 -3.84
N ALA A 81 23.95 8.40 -3.63
CA ALA A 81 23.99 7.32 -2.66
C ALA A 81 24.86 6.15 -3.15
N ALA A 82 24.83 5.83 -4.44
CA ALA A 82 25.62 4.77 -5.06
C ALA A 82 27.14 5.03 -5.00
N GLN A 83 27.56 6.30 -4.97
CA GLN A 83 28.97 6.69 -4.79
C GLN A 83 29.50 6.48 -3.36
N LYS A 84 28.62 6.20 -2.40
CA LYS A 84 29.03 5.92 -1.01
C LYS A 84 29.29 4.42 -0.84
N PRO A 85 30.17 4.02 0.08
CA PRO A 85 30.37 2.61 0.40
C PRO A 85 29.04 1.92 0.73
N GLY A 86 28.68 0.94 -0.10
CA GLY A 86 27.48 0.13 0.09
C GLY A 86 27.70 -1.00 1.10
N LEU A 87 26.64 -1.78 1.34
CA LEU A 87 26.78 -3.03 2.08
C LEU A 87 27.51 -4.05 1.22
N ASN A 88 28.53 -4.69 1.80
CA ASN A 88 29.26 -5.75 1.13
C ASN A 88 28.40 -7.02 1.13
N ALA A 89 27.81 -7.36 -0.03
CA ALA A 89 27.00 -8.56 -0.19
C ALA A 89 27.86 -9.82 -0.29
N ARG A 90 29.04 -9.72 -0.88
CA ARG A 90 29.99 -10.82 -1.10
C ARG A 90 31.38 -10.25 -1.46
N ASN A 91 32.43 -10.79 -0.86
CA ASN A 91 33.82 -10.37 -1.09
C ASN A 91 34.73 -11.58 -1.30
N ASP A 92 35.17 -11.81 -2.53
CA ASP A 92 36.08 -12.89 -2.88
C ASP A 92 37.38 -12.31 -3.43
N GLY A 93 38.48 -12.43 -2.67
CA GLY A 93 39.80 -11.92 -3.06
C GLY A 93 40.03 -10.43 -2.73
N ASP A 94 40.95 -9.80 -3.47
CA ASP A 94 41.32 -8.39 -3.33
C ASP A 94 40.95 -7.62 -4.61
N VAL A 95 39.71 -7.13 -4.63
CA VAL A 95 39.12 -6.45 -5.79
C VAL A 95 39.85 -5.15 -6.11
N GLU A 96 40.29 -4.39 -5.09
CA GLU A 96 41.00 -3.13 -5.28
C GLU A 96 42.31 -3.34 -6.02
N LYS A 97 43.11 -4.35 -5.62
CA LYS A 97 44.35 -4.69 -6.34
C LYS A 97 44.08 -5.24 -7.73
N ALA A 98 43.01 -5.99 -7.93
CA ALA A 98 42.66 -6.53 -9.24
C ALA A 98 42.26 -5.41 -10.22
N LEU A 99 41.43 -4.46 -9.78
CA LEU A 99 41.02 -3.30 -10.58
C LEU A 99 42.20 -2.37 -10.89
N ALA A 100 43.09 -2.14 -9.93
CA ALA A 100 44.28 -1.30 -10.15
C ALA A 100 45.28 -1.87 -11.16
N LYS A 101 45.23 -3.18 -11.44
CA LYS A 101 46.10 -3.87 -12.41
C LYS A 101 45.42 -4.17 -13.75
N ALA A 102 44.14 -3.85 -13.90
CA ALA A 102 43.40 -4.18 -15.10
C ALA A 102 43.82 -3.29 -16.28
N ASP A 103 43.98 -3.88 -17.47
CA ASP A 103 44.31 -3.14 -18.70
C ASP A 103 43.17 -2.20 -19.13
N THR A 104 41.92 -2.50 -18.75
CA THR A 104 40.74 -1.70 -19.04
C THR A 104 39.70 -1.86 -17.94
N VAL A 105 39.17 -0.74 -17.46
CA VAL A 105 38.07 -0.68 -16.49
C VAL A 105 36.89 0.03 -17.14
N ILE A 106 35.71 -0.57 -17.09
CA ILE A 106 34.46 0.01 -17.61
C ILE A 106 33.52 0.24 -16.43
N GLU A 107 33.03 1.46 -16.31
CA GLU A 107 32.05 1.86 -15.31
C GLU A 107 30.82 2.41 -16.01
N ALA A 108 29.63 2.01 -15.56
CA ALA A 108 28.36 2.45 -16.09
C ALA A 108 27.29 2.49 -15.00
N GLU A 109 26.41 3.48 -15.07
CA GLU A 109 25.27 3.63 -14.16
C GLU A 109 23.97 3.28 -14.90
N TYR A 110 23.11 2.49 -14.25
CA TYR A 110 21.83 2.04 -14.81
C TYR A 110 20.68 2.44 -13.89
N PHE A 111 19.65 3.06 -14.47
CA PHE A 111 18.44 3.48 -13.76
C PHE A 111 17.26 2.60 -14.14
N PHE A 112 16.51 2.15 -13.13
CA PHE A 112 15.27 1.40 -13.31
C PHE A 112 14.08 2.25 -12.84
N PRO A 113 13.05 2.45 -13.68
CA PRO A 113 11.87 3.21 -13.28
C PRO A 113 11.01 2.42 -12.28
N PHE A 114 10.07 3.10 -11.64
CA PHE A 114 9.03 2.43 -10.86
C PHE A 114 8.18 1.54 -11.77
N LEU A 115 8.19 0.24 -11.47
CA LEU A 115 7.43 -0.77 -12.18
C LEU A 115 6.19 -1.15 -11.38
N ALA A 116 5.04 -1.15 -12.06
CA ALA A 116 3.81 -1.70 -11.49
C ALA A 116 3.82 -3.23 -11.65
N HIS A 117 3.42 -3.94 -10.61
CA HIS A 117 3.29 -5.40 -10.66
C HIS A 117 2.23 -5.86 -11.68
N ALA A 118 1.20 -5.04 -11.90
CA ALA A 118 0.11 -5.25 -12.86
C ALA A 118 -0.46 -6.69 -12.89
N PRO A 119 -0.86 -7.27 -11.74
CA PRO A 119 -1.50 -8.57 -11.73
C PRO A 119 -2.83 -8.51 -12.49
N MET A 120 -3.18 -9.61 -13.17
CA MET A 120 -4.48 -9.74 -13.85
C MET A 120 -5.66 -9.73 -12.86
N GLU A 121 -5.45 -10.22 -11.64
CA GLU A 121 -6.40 -10.10 -10.54
C GLU A 121 -6.20 -8.77 -9.82
N THR A 122 -7.27 -7.98 -9.70
CA THR A 122 -7.25 -6.78 -8.88
C THR A 122 -7.22 -7.15 -7.40
N LEU A 123 -6.39 -6.48 -6.61
CA LEU A 123 -6.34 -6.69 -5.16
C LEU A 123 -7.71 -6.46 -4.51
N ASP A 124 -8.28 -7.52 -3.95
CA ASP A 124 -9.51 -7.49 -3.18
C ASP A 124 -9.39 -8.24 -1.85
N ALA A 125 -10.40 -8.05 -1.00
CA ALA A 125 -10.54 -8.79 0.24
C ALA A 125 -12.02 -8.86 0.66
N VAL A 126 -12.41 -10.01 1.21
CA VAL A 126 -13.70 -10.22 1.86
C VAL A 126 -13.46 -10.54 3.32
N MET A 127 -14.16 -9.85 4.22
CA MET A 127 -14.11 -10.12 5.65
C MET A 127 -15.50 -10.50 6.15
N GLN A 128 -15.59 -11.59 6.91
CA GLN A 128 -16.81 -12.03 7.58
C GLN A 128 -16.59 -12.02 9.10
N PHE A 129 -17.46 -11.32 9.81
CA PHE A 129 -17.56 -11.41 11.26
C PHE A 129 -18.60 -12.48 11.63
N LYS A 130 -18.20 -13.49 12.41
CA LYS A 130 -19.07 -14.58 12.86
C LYS A 130 -18.59 -15.11 14.21
N ASP A 131 -19.50 -15.26 15.18
CA ASP A 131 -19.24 -15.82 16.51
C ASP A 131 -18.08 -15.12 17.26
N GLY A 132 -17.98 -13.80 17.10
CA GLY A 132 -16.89 -13.00 17.67
C GLY A 132 -15.54 -13.15 16.95
N ASN A 133 -15.49 -13.88 15.84
CA ASN A 133 -14.29 -14.09 15.03
C ASN A 133 -14.38 -13.33 13.70
N ILE A 134 -13.22 -13.04 13.11
CA ILE A 134 -13.12 -12.50 11.75
C ILE A 134 -12.44 -13.54 10.86
N ILE A 135 -13.12 -13.92 9.78
CA ILE A 135 -12.57 -14.72 8.71
C ILE A 135 -12.32 -13.79 7.53
N GLY A 136 -11.06 -13.70 7.09
CA GLY A 136 -10.65 -12.91 5.94
C GLY A 136 -10.25 -13.80 4.77
N TRP A 137 -10.76 -13.49 3.58
CA TRP A 137 -10.26 -13.98 2.31
C TRP A 137 -9.61 -12.81 1.57
N HIS A 138 -8.40 -12.99 1.08
CA HIS A 138 -7.70 -11.94 0.34
C HIS A 138 -6.70 -12.55 -0.64
N CYS A 139 -6.42 -11.83 -1.71
CA CYS A 139 -5.31 -12.11 -2.63
C CYS A 139 -3.97 -11.95 -1.87
N GLN A 140 -3.31 -13.06 -1.53
CA GLN A 140 -1.91 -13.05 -1.09
C GLN A 140 -1.07 -13.89 -2.07
N PRO A 141 0.12 -13.40 -2.48
CA PRO A 141 1.06 -14.25 -3.21
C PRO A 141 1.36 -15.49 -2.37
N ALA A 142 1.12 -16.67 -2.94
CA ALA A 142 1.47 -17.93 -2.31
C ALA A 142 3.00 -17.95 -2.07
N GLY A 143 3.42 -17.87 -0.80
CA GLY A 143 4.86 -17.93 -0.44
C GLY A 143 5.35 -16.90 0.57
N TRP A 144 4.53 -15.91 0.96
CA TRP A 144 4.84 -15.09 2.15
C TRP A 144 4.21 -15.73 3.38
N PRO A 145 4.97 -16.46 4.23
CA PRO A 145 4.53 -16.61 5.61
C PRO A 145 4.43 -15.18 6.14
N ALA A 146 3.25 -14.73 6.55
CA ALA A 146 3.18 -13.62 7.48
C ALA A 146 3.58 -14.22 8.83
N PRO A 147 4.82 -14.03 9.34
CA PRO A 147 5.10 -14.38 10.72
C PRO A 147 4.27 -13.43 11.57
N TYR A 148 3.10 -13.87 12.02
CA TYR A 148 2.34 -13.47 13.22
C TYR A 148 2.28 -11.97 13.65
N GLY A 149 2.70 -11.00 12.85
CA GLY A 149 3.11 -9.67 13.33
C GLY A 149 2.82 -8.51 12.39
N LYS A 150 2.80 -8.71 11.06
CA LYS A 150 2.26 -7.71 10.13
C LYS A 150 0.76 -7.95 9.96
N ARG A 151 -0.01 -7.52 10.96
CA ARG A 151 -1.48 -7.51 10.92
C ARG A 151 -1.89 -6.76 9.64
N CYS A 152 -2.65 -7.42 8.76
CA CYS A 152 -3.24 -6.75 7.59
C CYS A 152 -3.86 -5.43 8.03
N GLN A 153 -3.51 -4.33 7.36
CA GLN A 153 -4.10 -3.01 7.61
C GLN A 153 -5.65 -3.06 7.50
N CYS A 154 -6.19 -4.03 6.76
CA CYS A 154 -7.61 -4.37 6.69
C CYS A 154 -8.23 -4.67 8.06
N ALA A 155 -7.47 -5.32 8.95
CA ALA A 155 -7.90 -5.60 10.32
C ALA A 155 -8.09 -4.29 11.11
N LEU A 156 -7.25 -3.26 10.89
CA LEU A 156 -7.38 -1.98 11.59
C LEU A 156 -8.69 -1.24 11.25
N VAL A 157 -9.20 -1.40 10.02
CA VAL A 157 -10.46 -0.79 9.59
C VAL A 157 -11.68 -1.54 10.17
N ALA A 158 -11.56 -2.84 10.42
CA ALA A 158 -12.60 -3.65 11.05
C ALA A 158 -12.54 -3.65 12.60
N LEU A 159 -11.45 -3.19 13.21
CA LEU A 159 -11.15 -3.44 14.62
C LEU A 159 -11.08 -2.16 15.45
N GLY A 160 -12.25 -1.75 15.95
CA GLY A 160 -12.31 -1.12 17.26
C GLY A 160 -12.38 -2.11 18.43
N ARG A 161 -12.60 -3.44 18.19
CA ARG A 161 -13.02 -4.36 19.28
C ARG A 161 -12.60 -5.84 19.25
N ALA A 162 -11.93 -6.39 18.23
CA ALA A 162 -11.58 -7.83 18.24
C ALA A 162 -10.10 -8.11 18.56
N HIS A 163 -9.89 -9.10 19.44
CA HIS A 163 -8.58 -9.55 19.93
C HIS A 163 -7.77 -10.24 18.79
N PRO A 164 -6.43 -10.08 18.72
CA PRO A 164 -5.59 -10.60 17.63
C PRO A 164 -5.72 -12.12 17.36
N GLN A 165 -6.03 -12.89 18.40
CA GLN A 165 -6.22 -14.35 18.31
C GLN A 165 -7.51 -14.78 17.60
N ARG A 166 -8.40 -13.84 17.25
CA ARG A 166 -9.71 -14.12 16.64
C ARG A 166 -9.74 -13.87 15.12
N LEU A 167 -8.59 -13.62 14.50
CA LEU A 167 -8.44 -13.45 13.05
C LEU A 167 -7.97 -14.76 12.41
N ARG A 168 -8.76 -15.28 11.46
CA ARG A 168 -8.35 -16.38 10.57
C ARG A 168 -8.25 -15.88 9.13
N GLN A 169 -7.11 -16.11 8.49
CA GLN A 169 -6.88 -15.81 7.07
C GLN A 169 -7.02 -17.08 6.24
N ARG A 170 -7.67 -16.97 5.09
CA ARG A 170 -7.75 -18.02 4.06
C ARG A 170 -7.32 -17.43 2.72
N ASN A 171 -6.55 -18.20 1.96
CA ASN A 171 -6.22 -17.83 0.60
C ASN A 171 -7.39 -18.20 -0.33
N LEU A 172 -7.70 -17.37 -1.33
CA LEU A 172 -8.78 -17.64 -2.30
C LEU A 172 -8.39 -18.74 -3.30
N SER A 173 -7.11 -19.05 -3.43
CA SER A 173 -6.59 -20.01 -4.38
C SER A 173 -6.73 -21.50 -3.99
N ARG A 174 -7.42 -21.84 -2.87
CA ARG A 174 -7.68 -23.22 -2.43
C ARG A 174 -8.98 -23.36 -1.65
#